data_AF-A0A8D0R1B6-F1
#
_entry.id   AF-A0A8D0R1B6-F1
#
_cell.length_a   1.000
_cell.length_b   1.000
_cell.length_c   1.000
_cell.angle_alpha   90.00
_cell.angle_beta   90.00
_cell.angle_gamma   90.00
#
_symmetry.space_group_name_H-M   'P 1'
#
loop_
_entity.id
_entity.type
_entity.pdbx_description
1 polymer ?
#
loop_
_entity_poly.entity_id
_entity_poly.type
_entity_poly.pdbx_seq_one_letter_code
_entity_poly.pdbx_strand_id
1 'polypeptide(L)'
;MSMEDYDFLFKIVLIGNAGVGKTCLVRRFTQLQIWDTAGQERFRSITQSYYRSANALILTYDITCEESFRCLPEWLREIEQYASNKVITVLVGK
;
A
#
# COMPACT_ATOMS: atom_id res chain seq x y z
N MET A 1 -13.98 -20.98 -4.70
CA MET A 1 -12.52 -21.07 -4.50
C MET A 1 -12.27 -20.89 -3.03
N SER A 2 -12.01 -21.98 -2.32
CA SER A 2 -11.54 -21.91 -0.94
C SER A 2 -10.10 -21.38 -0.95
N MET A 3 -9.62 -20.90 0.19
CA MET A 3 -8.23 -20.42 0.32
C MET A 3 -7.19 -21.55 0.16
N GLU A 4 -7.66 -22.81 0.10
CA GLU A 4 -6.87 -24.03 -0.03
C GLU A 4 -6.45 -24.34 -1.48
N ASP A 5 -6.98 -23.63 -2.48
CA ASP A 5 -6.67 -23.83 -3.90
C ASP A 5 -5.45 -23.01 -4.40
N TYR A 6 -4.71 -22.33 -3.52
CA TYR A 6 -3.60 -21.45 -3.89
C TYR A 6 -2.23 -21.99 -3.45
N ASP A 7 -1.28 -22.08 -4.39
CA ASP A 7 0.10 -22.49 -4.11
C ASP A 7 0.92 -21.41 -3.37
N PHE A 8 0.56 -20.14 -3.60
CA PHE A 8 1.28 -18.99 -3.04
C PHE A 8 0.30 -17.90 -2.57
N LEU A 9 0.59 -17.33 -1.41
CA LEU A 9 -0.13 -16.19 -0.87
C LEU A 9 0.81 -14.97 -0.80
N PHE A 10 0.43 -13.88 -1.47
CA PHE A 10 1.17 -12.63 -1.46
C PHE A 10 0.46 -11.57 -0.63
N LYS A 11 1.16 -11.01 0.35
CA LYS A 11 0.72 -9.82 1.09
C LYS A 11 1.19 -8.56 0.36
N ILE A 12 0.24 -7.85 -0.26
CA ILE A 12 0.49 -6.58 -0.94
C ILE A 12 -0.06 -5.45 -0.07
N VAL A 13 0.71 -4.38 0.12
CA VAL A 13 0.32 -3.23 0.94
C VAL A 13 0.33 -1.96 0.08
N LEU A 14 -0.77 -1.19 0.13
CA LEU A 14 -0.88 0.08 -0.58
C LEU A 14 -0.63 1.25 0.38
N ILE A 15 0.25 2.17 -0.02
CA ILE A 15 0.67 3.32 0.78
C ILE A 15 0.66 4.61 -0.06
N GLY A 16 0.72 5.76 0.60
CA GLY A 16 0.62 7.09 -0.02
C GLY A 16 -0.39 7.99 0.69
N ASN A 17 -0.43 9.28 0.33
CA ASN A 17 -1.26 10.29 1.00
C ASN A 17 -2.76 9.96 0.94
N ALA A 18 -3.57 10.58 1.81
CA ALA A 18 -5.02 10.52 1.71
C ALA A 18 -5.49 11.10 0.36
N GLY A 19 -6.55 10.54 -0.22
CA GLY A 19 -7.13 11.04 -1.48
C GLY A 19 -6.46 10.57 -2.78
N VAL A 20 -5.24 10.03 -2.74
CA VAL A 20 -4.50 9.59 -3.97
C VAL A 20 -5.11 8.39 -4.71
N GLY A 21 -6.22 7.83 -4.22
CA GLY A 21 -6.96 6.77 -4.91
C GLY A 21 -6.54 5.33 -4.58
N LYS A 22 -5.89 5.08 -3.44
CA LYS A 22 -5.55 3.72 -2.97
C LYS A 22 -6.76 2.78 -2.96
N THR A 23 -7.88 3.20 -2.34
CA THR A 23 -9.13 2.42 -2.30
C THR A 23 -9.69 2.17 -3.71
N CYS A 24 -9.56 3.13 -4.62
CA CYS A 24 -9.98 2.98 -6.02
C CYS A 24 -9.13 1.92 -6.75
N LEU A 25 -7.81 1.89 -6.50
CA LEU A 25 -6.92 0.86 -7.03
C LEU A 25 -7.31 -0.52 -6.52
N VAL A 26 -7.49 -0.69 -5.21
CA VAL A 26 -7.87 -2.01 -4.68
C VAL A 26 -9.21 -2.45 -5.26
N ARG A 27 -10.25 -1.59 -5.26
CA ARG A 27 -11.57 -1.94 -5.82
C ARG A 27 -11.53 -2.32 -7.30
N ARG A 28 -10.60 -1.76 -8.06
CA ARG A 28 -10.48 -2.05 -9.50
C ARG A 28 -9.78 -3.38 -9.78
N PHE A 29 -8.80 -3.74 -8.95
CA PHE A 29 -7.92 -4.88 -9.20
C PHE A 29 -8.25 -6.11 -8.34
N THR A 30 -9.06 -5.98 -7.30
CA THR A 30 -9.59 -7.12 -6.57
C THR A 30 -11.04 -7.32 -6.95
N GLN A 31 -11.43 -8.54 -7.30
CA GLN A 31 -12.86 -8.93 -7.36
C GLN A 31 -13.48 -9.02 -5.95
N LEU A 32 -12.79 -8.50 -4.92
CA LEU A 32 -13.15 -8.61 -3.51
C LEU A 32 -13.99 -7.41 -3.09
N GLN A 33 -15.12 -7.68 -2.43
CA GLN A 33 -15.79 -6.68 -1.61
C GLN A 33 -14.84 -6.27 -0.47
N ILE A 34 -14.25 -5.09 -0.58
CA ILE A 34 -13.39 -4.55 0.47
C ILE A 34 -14.31 -4.04 1.59
N TRP A 35 -14.17 -4.64 2.77
CA TRP A 35 -14.64 -4.06 4.02
C TRP A 35 -13.65 -2.95 4.41
N ASP A 36 -13.96 -1.73 3.99
CA ASP A 36 -13.16 -0.54 4.25
C ASP A 36 -13.05 -0.29 5.77
N THR A 37 -11.83 -0.25 6.32
CA THR A 37 -11.59 0.28 7.67
C THR A 37 -10.93 1.64 7.52
N ALA A 38 -11.75 2.66 7.25
CA ALA A 38 -11.31 4.04 7.24
C ALA A 38 -10.57 4.39 8.54
N GLY A 39 -9.37 4.97 8.44
CA GLY A 39 -8.70 5.62 9.57
C GLY A 39 -7.37 5.05 10.05
N GLN A 40 -6.70 4.17 9.31
CA GLN A 40 -5.37 3.69 9.71
C GLN A 40 -4.23 4.68 9.45
N GLU A 41 -4.44 5.78 8.70
CA GLU A 41 -3.43 6.85 8.57
C GLU A 41 -3.08 7.54 9.90
N ARG A 42 -3.95 7.42 10.91
CA ARG A 42 -3.75 8.02 12.25
C ARG A 42 -2.96 7.13 13.22
N PHE A 43 -2.60 5.91 12.83
CA PHE A 43 -1.86 4.97 13.68
C PHE A 43 -0.53 4.52 13.03
N ARG A 44 0.46 5.43 13.06
CA ARG A 44 1.84 5.16 12.58
C ARG A 44 2.45 3.87 13.15
N SER A 45 2.12 3.49 14.38
CA SER A 45 2.62 2.26 15.03
C SER A 45 2.00 0.97 14.48
N ILE A 46 0.76 0.98 13.98
CA ILE A 46 0.16 -0.18 13.29
C ILE A 46 0.75 -0.31 11.87
N THR A 47 1.11 0.83 11.27
CA THR A 47 1.66 0.91 9.90
C THR A 47 2.96 0.12 9.75
N GLN A 48 3.87 0.18 10.73
CA GLN A 48 5.14 -0.56 10.74
C GLN A 48 4.99 -2.07 10.56
N SER A 49 4.00 -2.68 11.22
CA SER A 49 3.74 -4.13 11.14
C SER A 49 3.29 -4.57 9.74
N TYR A 50 2.60 -3.69 9.00
CA TYR A 50 2.18 -3.97 7.63
C TYR A 50 3.38 -4.07 6.67
N TYR A 51 4.39 -3.21 6.82
CA TYR A 51 5.60 -3.25 5.99
C TYR A 51 6.44 -4.52 6.18
N ARG A 52 6.64 -4.97 7.43
CA ARG A 52 7.58 -6.05 7.77
C ARG A 52 7.29 -7.39 7.06
N SER A 53 6.02 -7.67 6.80
CA SER A 53 5.57 -8.94 6.19
C SER A 53 5.05 -8.76 4.77
N ALA A 54 5.16 -7.57 4.19
CA ALA A 54 4.74 -7.33 2.81
C ALA A 54 5.67 -8.05 1.84
N ASN A 55 5.08 -8.71 0.84
CA ASN A 55 5.81 -9.20 -0.34
C ASN A 55 5.97 -8.08 -1.36
N ALA A 56 4.99 -7.19 -1.46
CA ALA A 56 5.05 -6.02 -2.32
C ALA A 56 4.40 -4.78 -1.68
N LEU A 57 4.90 -3.61 -2.06
CA LEU A 57 4.40 -2.30 -1.68
C LEU A 57 4.02 -1.51 -2.93
N ILE A 58 2.82 -0.95 -2.94
CA ILE A 58 2.36 -0.04 -4.00
C ILE A 58 2.30 1.36 -3.41
N LEU A 59 3.26 2.19 -3.80
CA LEU A 59 3.33 3.60 -3.41
C LEU A 59 2.55 4.42 -4.42
N THR A 60 1.49 5.09 -3.98
CA THR A 60 0.56 5.81 -4.86
C THR A 60 0.63 7.32 -4.63
N TYR A 61 0.65 8.10 -5.71
CA TYR A 61 0.43 9.54 -5.70
C TYR A 61 -0.59 9.93 -6.79
N ASP A 62 -1.13 11.14 -6.68
CA ASP A 62 -2.07 11.69 -7.65
C ASP A 62 -1.34 12.65 -8.59
N ILE A 63 -1.41 12.39 -9.90
CA ILE A 63 -0.69 13.18 -10.93
C ILE A 63 -1.21 14.62 -11.03
N THR A 64 -2.43 14.87 -10.54
CA THR A 64 -3.06 16.20 -10.50
C THR A 64 -2.73 16.96 -9.21
N CYS A 65 -2.04 16.32 -8.25
CA CYS A 65 -1.69 16.91 -6.96
C CYS A 65 -0.18 16.80 -6.68
N GLU A 66 0.56 17.87 -6.99
CA GLU A 66 2.01 17.93 -6.80
C GLU A 66 2.44 17.67 -5.33
N GLU A 67 1.65 18.12 -4.35
CA GLU A 67 1.92 17.88 -2.93
C GLU A 67 2.00 16.37 -2.61
N SER A 68 1.12 15.57 -3.22
CA SER A 68 1.15 14.11 -3.04
C SER A 68 2.45 13.49 -3.55
N PHE A 69 3.03 14.04 -4.62
CA PHE A 69 4.33 13.62 -5.14
C PHE A 69 5.47 14.08 -4.21
N ARG A 70 5.40 15.30 -3.67
CA ARG A 70 6.41 15.84 -2.76
C ARG A 70 6.53 15.08 -1.43
N CYS A 71 5.48 14.35 -1.02
CA CYS A 71 5.52 13.48 0.16
C CYS A 71 6.17 12.12 -0.08
N LEU A 72 6.39 11.69 -1.34
CA LEU A 72 6.99 10.38 -1.65
C LEU A 72 8.31 10.08 -0.93
N PRO A 73 9.24 11.04 -0.76
CA PRO A 73 10.49 10.78 -0.03
C PRO A 73 10.28 10.34 1.41
N GLU A 74 9.25 10.82 2.09
CA GLU A 74 8.94 10.40 3.46
C GLU A 74 8.46 8.94 3.49
N TRP A 75 7.56 8.59 2.57
CA TRP A 75 7.10 7.21 2.41
C TRP A 75 8.24 6.26 2.05
N LEU A 76 9.15 6.67 1.16
CA LEU A 76 10.32 5.86 0.81
C LEU A 76 11.22 5.58 2.02
N ARG A 77 11.44 6.58 2.88
CA ARG A 77 12.19 6.38 4.13
C ARG A 77 11.52 5.38 5.07
N GLU A 78 10.19 5.40 5.16
CA GLU A 78 9.46 4.39 5.95
C GLU A 78 9.64 2.98 5.38
N ILE A 79 9.61 2.83 4.06
CA ILE A 79 9.85 1.54 3.39
C ILE A 79 11.26 1.04 3.71
N GLU A 80 12.26 1.90 3.54
CA GLU A 80 13.66 1.58 3.85
C GLU A 80 13.86 1.21 5.33
N GLN A 81 13.11 1.84 6.23
CA GLN A 81 13.24 1.62 7.67
C GLN A 81 12.52 0.34 8.15
N TYR A 82 11.36 0.02 7.59
CA TYR A 82 10.47 -1.01 8.17
C TYR A 82 10.22 -2.22 7.28
N ALA A 83 10.42 -2.13 5.97
CA ALA A 83 10.17 -3.24 5.06
C ALA A 83 11.36 -4.20 4.97
N SER A 84 11.09 -5.42 4.50
CA SER A 84 12.14 -6.39 4.20
C SER A 84 12.93 -5.95 2.95
N ASN A 85 14.25 -6.18 2.90
CA ASN A 85 15.09 -5.89 1.73
C ASN A 85 14.67 -6.64 0.45
N LYS A 86 13.78 -7.63 0.56
CA LYS A 86 13.23 -8.40 -0.56
C LYS A 86 11.88 -7.87 -1.04
N VAL A 87 11.32 -6.84 -0.40
CA VAL A 87 10.03 -6.28 -0.77
C VAL A 87 10.12 -5.66 -2.16
N ILE A 88 9.15 -5.95 -3.01
CA ILE A 88 9.04 -5.29 -4.32
C ILE A 88 8.25 -4.01 -4.13
N THR A 89 8.84 -2.86 -4.42
CA THR A 89 8.16 -1.56 -4.34
C THR A 89 7.85 -1.03 -5.74
N VAL A 90 6.59 -0.68 -5.98
CA VAL A 90 6.10 -0.11 -7.26
C VAL A 90 5.50 1.27 -7.00
N LEU A 91 5.94 2.27 -7.78
CA LEU A 91 5.34 3.60 -7.78
C LEU A 91 4.21 3.68 -8.81
N VAL A 92 3.06 4.21 -8.40
CA VAL A 92 1.87 4.38 -9.23
C VAL A 92 1.41 5.84 -9.17
N GLY A 93 1.34 6.49 -10.33
CA GLY A 93 0.63 7.76 -10.50
C GLY A 93 -0.79 7.49 -10.99
N LYS A 94 -1.78 8.04 -10.30
CA LYS A 94 -3.20 7.95 -10.67
C LYS A 94 -3.75 9.31 -11.07
#